data_AF-A0A1T3WA51-F1
#
_entry.id   AF-A0A1T3WA51-F1
#
_cell.length_a   1.000
_cell.length_b   1.000
_cell.length_c   1.000
_cell.angle_alpha   90.00
_cell.angle_beta   90.00
_cell.angle_gamma   90.00
#
_symmetry.space_group_name_H-M   'P 1'
#
loop_
_entity.id
_entity.type
_entity.pdbx_description
1 polymer ?
#
loop_
_entity_poly.entity_id
_entity_poly.type
_entity_poly.pdbx_seq_one_letter_code
_entity_poly.pdbx_strand_id
1 'polypeptide(L)'
;NPGARYRAMERFFAATGSAEAGAAMMTSTASIQINIEAGPRAGWADRVRLAHALGPTMIALAANSPLLGGHFTGWRSSRQRVWGQLDAARCGPVLGDDGDDPAADWARYALRAPVMLVNGTEVAPVTEWVAFADWAEGRAQLGSRVPTDEDLDYHLTTLFPPVRPRRWLEIRYLDSVPDTIWPAVAFTLVTLLDQPEAAQAAVSATAPVAGEWDLAARAGLADPRLRAAAVQCVSAAAEHAPPELADAMAGLLADAEAGRCPGDEFTDRVVEHGIPAALTQLAKGE
;
A
#
# COMPACT_ATOMS: atom_id res chain seq x y z
N ASN A 1 -19.74 13.96 -0.57
CA ASN A 1 -19.95 14.64 0.73
C ASN A 1 -18.62 14.66 1.49
N PRO A 2 -17.61 15.44 1.08
CA PRO A 2 -16.34 15.43 1.81
C PRO A 2 -16.58 16.09 3.16
N GLY A 3 -16.51 15.31 4.24
CA GLY A 3 -16.54 15.83 5.61
C GLY A 3 -15.41 16.84 5.83
N ALA A 4 -15.45 17.56 6.96
CA ALA A 4 -14.49 18.62 7.28
C ALA A 4 -13.02 18.18 7.09
N ARG A 5 -12.71 16.93 7.46
CA ARG A 5 -11.39 16.31 7.25
C ARG A 5 -10.95 16.29 5.79
N TYR A 6 -11.78 15.78 4.87
CA TYR A 6 -11.43 15.67 3.46
C TYR A 6 -11.21 17.05 2.81
N ARG A 7 -12.01 18.05 3.20
CA ARG A 7 -11.79 19.44 2.75
C ARG A 7 -10.47 20.02 3.26
N ALA A 8 -10.04 19.66 4.47
CA ALA A 8 -8.73 20.07 4.98
C ALA A 8 -7.59 19.35 4.27
N MET A 9 -7.72 18.03 4.02
CA MET A 9 -6.74 17.26 3.25
C MET A 9 -6.54 17.81 1.83
N GLU A 10 -7.62 18.16 1.15
CA GLU A 10 -7.57 18.79 -0.18
C GLU A 10 -6.76 20.10 -0.15
N ARG A 11 -7.02 20.98 0.83
CA ARG A 11 -6.25 22.23 1.00
C ARG A 11 -4.78 21.96 1.36
N PHE A 12 -4.49 20.93 2.16
CA PHE A 12 -3.13 20.51 2.48
C PHE A 12 -2.36 20.05 1.23
N PHE A 13 -2.94 19.16 0.43
CA PHE A 13 -2.30 18.66 -0.79
C PHE A 13 -2.11 19.78 -1.83
N ALA A 14 -3.06 20.71 -1.92
CA ALA A 14 -2.91 21.90 -2.75
C ALA A 14 -1.73 22.77 -2.31
N ALA A 15 -1.58 23.03 -1.01
CA ALA A 15 -0.49 23.85 -0.48
C ALA A 15 0.89 23.19 -0.61
N THR A 16 0.95 21.86 -0.57
CA THR A 16 2.20 21.08 -0.67
C THR A 16 2.57 20.65 -2.09
N GLY A 17 1.83 21.12 -3.10
CA GLY A 17 2.14 20.87 -4.51
C GLY A 17 1.76 19.47 -5.01
N SER A 18 0.87 18.76 -4.30
CA SER A 18 0.42 17.40 -4.61
C SER A 18 -1.09 17.29 -4.84
N ALA A 19 -1.75 18.40 -5.24
CA ALA A 19 -3.20 18.50 -5.40
C ALA A 19 -3.81 17.37 -6.25
N GLU A 20 -3.24 17.09 -7.43
CA GLU A 20 -3.76 16.09 -8.36
C GLU A 20 -3.65 14.67 -7.79
N ALA A 21 -2.47 14.31 -7.26
CA ALA A 21 -2.25 13.02 -6.62
C ALA A 21 -3.12 12.86 -5.36
N GLY A 22 -3.24 13.91 -4.55
CA GLY A 22 -4.09 13.92 -3.36
C GLY A 22 -5.57 13.71 -3.69
N ALA A 23 -6.07 14.41 -4.72
CA ALA A 23 -7.43 14.22 -5.22
C ALA A 23 -7.64 12.79 -5.73
N ALA A 24 -6.75 12.29 -6.59
CA ALA A 24 -6.83 10.94 -7.13
C ALA A 24 -6.81 9.88 -6.01
N MET A 25 -5.93 10.02 -5.02
CA MET A 25 -5.86 9.13 -3.85
C MET A 25 -7.19 9.10 -3.11
N MET A 26 -7.81 10.26 -2.87
CA MET A 26 -9.06 10.37 -2.11
C MET A 26 -10.31 9.93 -2.90
N THR A 27 -10.33 10.08 -4.22
CA THR A 27 -11.57 9.92 -5.02
C THR A 27 -11.52 8.84 -6.09
N SER A 28 -10.36 8.27 -6.39
CA SER A 28 -10.14 7.45 -7.57
C SER A 28 -9.25 6.23 -7.31
N THR A 29 -9.07 5.84 -6.05
CA THR A 29 -8.35 4.61 -5.69
C THR A 29 -9.18 3.70 -4.78
N ALA A 30 -8.95 2.40 -4.89
CA ALA A 30 -9.51 1.37 -4.01
C ALA A 30 -8.42 0.34 -3.67
N SER A 31 -8.50 -0.26 -2.48
CA SER A 31 -7.44 -1.10 -1.91
C SER A 31 -8.04 -2.21 -1.07
N ILE A 32 -7.37 -3.36 -1.04
CA ILE A 32 -7.50 -4.30 0.06
C ILE A 32 -6.41 -3.99 1.07
N GLN A 33 -6.75 -3.90 2.36
CA GLN A 33 -5.80 -3.69 3.45
C GLN A 33 -5.87 -4.87 4.40
N ILE A 34 -4.70 -5.40 4.75
CA ILE A 34 -4.58 -6.58 5.60
C ILE A 34 -4.01 -6.14 6.94
N ASN A 35 -4.77 -6.35 8.01
CA ASN A 35 -4.33 -6.13 9.37
C ASN A 35 -3.92 -7.47 9.96
N ILE A 36 -2.63 -7.64 10.21
CA ILE A 36 -2.05 -8.89 10.70
C ILE A 36 -1.28 -8.64 11.99
N GLU A 37 -1.39 -9.54 12.97
CA GLU A 37 -0.67 -9.38 14.23
C GLU A 37 0.84 -9.21 13.99
N ALA A 38 1.49 -8.37 14.81
CA ALA A 38 2.94 -8.18 14.73
C ALA A 38 3.72 -9.38 15.29
N GLY A 39 3.04 -10.30 15.98
CA GLY A 39 3.67 -11.44 16.66
C GLY A 39 4.50 -11.03 17.87
N PRO A 40 5.32 -11.96 18.40
CA PRO A 40 6.19 -11.71 19.55
C PRO A 40 7.23 -10.62 19.27
N ARG A 41 7.49 -9.77 20.27
CA ARG A 41 8.42 -8.64 20.14
C ARG A 41 9.81 -9.01 19.62
N ALA A 42 10.31 -10.19 19.99
CA ALA A 42 11.63 -10.67 19.56
C ALA A 42 11.74 -10.88 18.03
N GLY A 43 10.62 -11.06 17.31
CA GLY A 43 10.58 -11.26 15.86
C GLY A 43 10.10 -10.04 15.07
N TRP A 44 9.85 -8.89 15.71
CA TRP A 44 9.27 -7.72 15.04
C TRP A 44 10.16 -7.20 13.90
N ALA A 45 11.47 -7.13 14.10
CA ALA A 45 12.41 -6.63 13.10
C ALA A 45 12.32 -7.44 11.80
N ASP A 46 12.47 -8.76 11.89
CA ASP A 46 12.42 -9.65 10.73
C ASP A 46 11.05 -9.65 10.05
N ARG A 47 9.97 -9.64 10.84
CA ARG A 47 8.60 -9.60 10.30
C ARG A 47 8.31 -8.30 9.55
N VAL A 48 8.72 -7.15 10.10
CA VAL A 48 8.55 -5.84 9.44
C VAL A 48 9.42 -5.72 8.20
N ARG A 49 10.65 -6.25 8.24
CA ARG A 49 11.56 -6.31 7.09
C ARG A 49 10.97 -7.16 5.97
N LEU A 50 10.44 -8.35 6.28
CA LEU A 50 9.80 -9.23 5.32
C LEU A 50 8.51 -8.60 4.75
N ALA A 51 7.68 -7.96 5.58
CA ALA A 51 6.48 -7.27 5.12
C ALA A 51 6.80 -6.16 4.10
N HIS A 52 7.91 -5.43 4.27
CA HIS A 52 8.37 -4.46 3.28
C HIS A 52 8.98 -5.14 2.04
N ALA A 53 9.78 -6.19 2.21
CA ALA A 53 10.41 -6.92 1.10
C ALA A 53 9.38 -7.58 0.17
N LEU A 54 8.25 -8.05 0.73
CA LEU A 54 7.11 -8.59 -0.02
C LEU A 54 6.37 -7.53 -0.85
N GLY A 55 6.47 -6.25 -0.48
CA GLY A 55 5.70 -5.16 -1.08
C GLY A 55 5.74 -5.12 -2.61
N PRO A 56 6.91 -5.02 -3.26
CA PRO A 56 7.03 -5.01 -4.72
C PRO A 56 6.40 -6.24 -5.38
N THR A 57 6.68 -7.44 -4.88
CA THR A 57 6.13 -8.70 -5.42
C THR A 57 4.61 -8.73 -5.32
N MET A 58 4.06 -8.33 -4.18
CA MET A 58 2.62 -8.33 -3.94
C MET A 58 1.89 -7.20 -4.67
N ILE A 59 2.54 -6.05 -4.89
CA ILE A 59 2.03 -5.00 -5.80
C ILE A 59 1.90 -5.55 -7.21
N ALA A 60 2.92 -6.27 -7.70
CA ALA A 60 2.91 -6.84 -9.04
C ALA A 60 1.79 -7.89 -9.21
N LEU A 61 1.61 -8.77 -8.22
CA LEU A 61 0.53 -9.77 -8.18
C LEU A 61 -0.86 -9.12 -8.15
N ALA A 62 -1.04 -8.09 -7.33
CA ALA A 62 -2.35 -7.46 -7.11
C ALA A 62 -2.66 -6.29 -8.05
N ALA A 63 -1.79 -5.97 -9.01
CA ALA A 63 -1.95 -4.78 -9.84
C ALA A 63 -3.27 -4.83 -10.64
N ASN A 64 -4.13 -3.84 -10.41
CA ASN A 64 -5.50 -3.82 -10.94
C ASN A 64 -6.01 -2.40 -11.24
N SER A 65 -5.11 -1.50 -11.63
CA SER A 65 -5.48 -0.12 -11.96
C SER A 65 -4.75 0.39 -13.22
N PRO A 66 -4.97 -0.21 -14.40
CA PRO A 66 -4.28 0.18 -15.64
C PRO A 66 -4.79 1.49 -16.25
N LEU A 67 -5.98 1.96 -15.85
CA LEU A 67 -6.60 3.18 -16.34
C LEU A 67 -6.84 4.19 -15.21
N LEU A 68 -6.77 5.48 -15.54
CA LEU A 68 -7.19 6.59 -14.69
C LEU A 68 -7.89 7.64 -15.55
N GLY A 69 -9.07 8.10 -15.12
CA GLY A 69 -9.85 9.09 -15.87
C GLY A 69 -10.21 8.65 -17.29
N GLY A 70 -10.39 7.34 -17.53
CA GLY A 70 -10.71 6.79 -18.85
C GLY A 70 -9.53 6.64 -19.81
N HIS A 71 -8.29 6.78 -19.34
CA HIS A 71 -7.10 6.66 -20.17
C HIS A 71 -6.13 5.63 -19.59
N PHE A 72 -5.46 4.87 -20.47
CA PHE A 72 -4.33 4.03 -20.06
C PHE A 72 -3.22 4.91 -19.50
N THR A 73 -2.75 4.58 -18.31
CA THR A 73 -1.73 5.39 -17.62
C THR A 73 -0.31 4.99 -17.99
N GLY A 74 -0.14 3.79 -18.58
CA GLY A 74 1.14 3.13 -18.81
C GLY A 74 1.69 2.40 -17.57
N TRP A 75 0.92 2.34 -16.48
CA TRP A 75 1.27 1.65 -15.23
C TRP A 75 0.34 0.45 -15.02
N ARG A 76 0.88 -0.64 -14.45
CA ARG A 76 0.04 -1.77 -14.01
C ARG A 76 -0.79 -1.38 -12.78
N SER A 77 -0.20 -0.64 -11.84
CA SER A 77 -0.88 -0.05 -10.69
C SER A 77 -0.77 1.47 -10.71
N SER A 78 -1.78 2.13 -11.29
CA SER A 78 -1.92 3.59 -11.20
C SER A 78 -2.17 4.05 -9.76
N ARG A 79 -2.77 3.21 -8.92
CA ARG A 79 -2.94 3.52 -7.50
C ARG A 79 -1.59 3.68 -6.82
N GLN A 80 -0.63 2.76 -7.03
CA GLN A 80 0.71 2.89 -6.46
C GLN A 80 1.48 4.06 -7.05
N ARG A 81 1.30 4.36 -8.35
CA ARG A 81 1.82 5.59 -8.95
C ARG A 81 1.33 6.83 -8.20
N VAL A 82 0.04 6.92 -7.88
CA VAL A 82 -0.55 8.04 -7.12
C VAL A 82 0.10 8.17 -5.74
N TRP A 83 0.28 7.06 -5.01
CA TRP A 83 0.99 7.08 -3.72
C TRP A 83 2.44 7.57 -3.83
N GLY A 84 3.15 7.18 -4.89
CA GLY A 84 4.51 7.63 -5.17
C GLY A 84 4.65 9.12 -5.56
N GLN A 85 3.54 9.77 -5.93
CA GLN A 85 3.48 11.21 -6.22
C GLN A 85 3.17 12.07 -4.99
N LEU A 86 2.84 11.44 -3.85
CA LEU A 86 2.67 12.11 -2.56
C LEU A 86 4.00 12.21 -1.82
N ASP A 87 4.06 12.99 -0.73
CA ASP A 87 5.30 13.16 0.01
C ASP A 87 5.76 11.86 0.70
N ALA A 88 7.04 11.54 0.54
CA ALA A 88 7.64 10.36 1.15
C ALA A 88 7.66 10.43 2.68
N ALA A 89 7.53 11.63 3.28
CA ALA A 89 7.51 11.78 4.73
C ALA A 89 6.24 11.21 5.38
N ARG A 90 5.16 10.98 4.60
CA ARG A 90 3.96 10.27 5.08
C ARG A 90 3.64 9.00 4.31
N CYS A 91 4.12 8.84 3.08
CA CYS A 91 3.82 7.68 2.22
C CYS A 91 5.01 6.72 2.03
N GLY A 92 6.21 7.07 2.48
CA GLY A 92 7.40 6.24 2.33
C GLY A 92 7.41 5.01 3.24
N PRO A 93 8.23 3.99 2.92
CA PRO A 93 8.42 2.82 3.80
C PRO A 93 8.98 3.23 5.17
N VAL A 94 8.56 2.53 6.22
CA VAL A 94 9.06 2.72 7.59
C VAL A 94 10.20 1.72 7.82
N LEU A 95 11.37 2.07 7.31
CA LEU A 95 12.61 1.33 7.57
C LEU A 95 13.63 2.34 8.11
N GLY A 96 14.14 2.12 9.32
CA GLY A 96 15.31 2.85 9.81
C GLY A 96 16.59 2.42 9.11
N ASP A 97 17.70 3.06 9.45
CA ASP A 97 19.00 2.79 8.85
C ASP A 97 19.43 1.32 9.03
N ASP A 98 19.13 0.72 10.19
CA ASP A 98 19.42 -0.69 10.50
C ASP A 98 18.17 -1.61 10.49
N GLY A 99 16.97 -1.03 10.67
CA GLY A 99 15.70 -1.76 10.70
C GLY A 99 15.51 -2.72 11.88
N ASP A 100 16.35 -2.63 12.91
CA ASP A 100 16.37 -3.56 14.05
C ASP A 100 15.38 -3.20 15.18
N ASP A 101 14.89 -1.96 15.20
CA ASP A 101 13.87 -1.51 16.15
C ASP A 101 12.69 -0.81 15.43
N PRO A 102 11.71 -1.60 14.93
CA PRO A 102 10.56 -1.05 14.23
C PRO A 102 9.72 -0.06 15.05
N ALA A 103 9.73 -0.16 16.38
CA ALA A 103 8.99 0.76 17.24
C ALA A 103 9.68 2.13 17.27
N ALA A 104 11.00 2.16 17.42
CA ALA A 104 11.77 3.40 17.36
C ALA A 104 11.75 4.01 15.94
N ASP A 105 11.80 3.19 14.89
CA ASP A 105 11.67 3.63 13.50
C ASP A 105 10.32 4.30 13.25
N TRP A 106 9.23 3.69 13.73
CA TRP A 106 7.90 4.27 13.63
C TRP A 106 7.78 5.59 14.40
N ALA A 107 8.32 5.67 15.60
CA ALA A 107 8.32 6.90 16.39
C ALA A 107 9.07 8.03 15.66
N ARG A 108 10.28 7.75 15.15
CA ARG A 108 11.06 8.71 14.36
C ARG A 108 10.33 9.14 13.09
N TYR A 109 9.74 8.19 12.37
CA TYR A 109 8.95 8.45 11.18
C TYR A 109 7.78 9.40 11.48
N ALA A 110 6.98 9.09 12.51
CA ALA A 110 5.83 9.90 12.89
C ALA A 110 6.22 11.31 13.35
N LEU A 111 7.32 11.44 14.10
CA LEU A 111 7.81 12.73 14.59
C LEU A 111 8.34 13.63 13.46
N ARG A 112 8.97 13.05 12.43
CA ARG A 112 9.50 13.78 11.27
C ARG A 112 8.42 14.15 10.25
N ALA A 113 7.32 13.39 10.19
CA ALA A 113 6.26 13.63 9.24
C ALA A 113 5.56 14.98 9.48
N PRO A 114 5.19 15.72 8.42
CA PRO A 114 4.50 16.99 8.57
C PRO A 114 3.07 16.79 9.05
N VAL A 115 2.64 17.64 9.99
CA VAL A 115 1.26 17.71 10.45
C VAL A 115 0.38 18.09 9.26
N MET A 116 -0.64 17.28 8.97
CA MET A 116 -1.53 17.52 7.82
C MET A 116 -2.65 18.51 8.17
N LEU A 117 -3.19 18.36 9.38
CA LEU A 117 -4.35 19.09 9.86
C LEU A 117 -4.41 19.01 11.39
N VAL A 118 -5.01 20.01 12.01
CA VAL A 118 -5.18 20.12 13.47
C VAL A 118 -6.67 20.09 13.78
N ASN A 119 -7.03 19.34 14.82
CA ASN A 119 -8.41 19.30 15.31
C ASN A 119 -8.59 20.38 16.39
N GLY A 120 -9.54 21.28 16.18
CA GLY A 120 -9.94 22.32 17.14
C GLY A 120 -11.46 22.44 17.20
N THR A 121 -11.98 23.67 17.31
CA THR A 121 -13.43 23.91 17.11
C THR A 121 -13.88 23.49 15.70
N GLU A 122 -12.98 23.64 14.72
CA GLU A 122 -13.11 23.11 13.37
C GLU A 122 -11.80 22.40 12.97
N VAL A 123 -11.86 21.54 11.96
CA VAL A 123 -10.67 20.89 11.39
C VAL A 123 -9.95 21.90 10.48
N ALA A 124 -8.73 22.29 10.86
CA ALA A 124 -7.91 23.24 10.12
C ALA A 124 -6.76 22.51 9.39
N PRO A 125 -6.53 22.76 8.08
CA PRO A 125 -5.36 22.24 7.38
C PRO A 125 -4.10 22.98 7.85
N VAL A 126 -2.97 22.32 7.77
CA VAL A 126 -1.65 22.94 7.95
C VAL A 126 -1.03 23.16 6.58
N THR A 127 -1.02 24.39 6.09
CA THR A 127 -0.57 24.69 4.72
C THR A 127 0.93 24.96 4.61
N GLU A 128 1.64 24.96 5.73
CA GLU A 128 3.10 25.09 5.79
C GLU A 128 3.72 23.76 6.26
N TRP A 129 4.98 23.52 5.91
CA TRP A 129 5.66 22.32 6.38
C TRP A 129 6.04 22.46 7.86
N VAL A 130 5.31 21.76 8.74
CA VAL A 130 5.61 21.69 10.18
C VAL A 130 5.71 20.22 10.58
N ALA A 131 6.92 19.78 10.94
CA ALA A 131 7.11 18.43 11.48
C ALA A 131 6.42 18.32 12.85
N PHE A 132 5.89 17.14 13.18
CA PHE A 132 5.24 16.93 14.47
C PHE A 132 6.21 17.19 15.65
N ALA A 133 7.49 16.84 15.50
CA ALA A 133 8.54 17.14 16.48
C ALA A 133 8.67 18.64 16.77
N ASP A 134 8.70 19.48 15.72
CA ASP A 134 8.81 20.93 15.89
C ASP A 134 7.61 21.52 16.62
N TRP A 135 6.42 20.97 16.40
CA TRP A 135 5.22 21.35 17.13
C TRP A 135 5.27 20.89 18.59
N ALA A 136 5.68 19.63 18.84
CA ALA A 136 5.81 19.05 20.17
C ALA A 136 6.84 19.77 21.05
N GLU A 137 7.92 20.25 20.45
CA GLU A 137 9.00 20.98 21.15
C GLU A 137 8.74 22.50 21.22
N GLY A 138 7.62 22.98 20.66
CA GLY A 138 7.26 24.40 20.68
C GLY A 138 8.09 25.29 19.75
N ARG A 139 8.88 24.69 18.85
CA ARG A 139 9.65 25.40 17.80
C ARG A 139 8.76 25.94 16.69
N ALA A 140 7.64 25.27 16.43
CA ALA A 140 6.56 25.75 15.59
C ALA A 140 5.25 25.77 16.41
N GLN A 141 4.41 26.77 16.20
CA GLN A 141 3.12 26.88 16.88
C GLN A 141 1.97 26.71 15.90
N LEU A 142 1.26 25.59 16.01
CA LEU A 142 -0.02 25.40 15.33
C LEU A 142 -1.15 25.75 16.31
N GLY A 143 -1.98 26.73 15.95
CA GLY A 143 -3.07 27.19 16.81
C GLY A 143 -2.61 27.81 18.15
N SER A 144 -1.39 28.35 18.21
CA SER A 144 -0.79 28.96 19.41
C SER A 144 -0.69 28.04 20.63
N ARG A 145 -0.55 26.72 20.41
CA ARG A 145 -0.41 25.71 21.48
C ARG A 145 0.59 24.62 21.09
N VAL A 146 1.00 23.82 22.08
CA VAL A 146 1.68 22.52 21.88
C VAL A 146 0.64 21.41 21.61
N PRO A 147 1.02 20.29 20.96
CA PRO A 147 0.11 19.18 20.70
C PRO A 147 -0.29 18.46 22.00
N THR A 148 -1.48 17.86 21.99
CA THR A 148 -1.95 16.91 23.01
C THR A 148 -1.76 15.47 22.52
N ASP A 149 -2.02 14.49 23.38
CA ASP A 149 -2.04 13.08 22.99
C ASP A 149 -3.10 12.80 21.90
N GLU A 150 -4.23 13.52 21.93
CA GLU A 150 -5.26 13.40 20.89
C GLU A 150 -4.77 13.91 19.52
N ASP A 151 -3.93 14.95 19.49
CA ASP A 151 -3.30 15.41 18.26
C ASP A 151 -2.30 14.39 17.72
N LEU A 152 -1.54 13.73 18.60
CA LEU A 152 -0.64 12.66 18.20
C LEU A 152 -1.43 11.49 17.61
N ASP A 153 -2.46 11.02 18.31
CA ASP A 153 -3.32 9.93 17.84
C ASP A 153 -3.94 10.26 16.48
N TYR A 154 -4.38 11.51 16.30
CA TYR A 154 -4.95 11.98 15.05
C TYR A 154 -3.91 12.12 13.93
N HIS A 155 -2.71 12.64 14.23
CA HIS A 155 -1.58 12.74 13.32
C HIS A 155 -1.20 11.37 12.74
N LEU A 156 -1.12 10.35 13.59
CA LEU A 156 -0.83 8.97 13.17
C LEU A 156 -1.85 8.41 12.15
N THR A 157 -3.09 8.91 12.13
CA THR A 157 -4.09 8.54 11.11
C THR A 157 -3.85 9.17 9.73
N THR A 158 -3.00 10.20 9.66
CA THR A 158 -2.65 10.94 8.44
C THR A 158 -1.34 10.48 7.79
N LEU A 159 -0.74 9.42 8.37
CA LEU A 159 0.43 8.73 7.85
C LEU A 159 -0.01 7.49 7.11
N PHE A 160 0.54 7.30 5.92
CA PHE A 160 0.11 6.26 4.98
C PHE A 160 1.29 5.44 4.42
N PRO A 161 2.24 4.97 5.24
CA PRO A 161 3.31 4.11 4.74
C PRO A 161 2.74 2.79 4.17
N PRO A 162 3.49 2.10 3.30
CA PRO A 162 3.08 0.82 2.71
C PRO A 162 2.84 -0.28 3.76
N VAL A 163 3.61 -0.26 4.86
CA VAL A 163 3.40 -1.08 6.06
C VAL A 163 3.31 -0.11 7.24
N ARG A 164 2.14 -0.02 7.87
CA ARG A 164 1.89 0.89 9.00
C ARG A 164 1.87 0.12 10.32
N PRO A 165 2.83 0.39 11.22
CA PRO A 165 2.77 -0.13 12.59
C PRO A 165 1.60 0.48 13.37
N ARG A 166 0.80 -0.39 13.97
CA ARG A 166 -0.23 -0.08 14.96
C ARG A 166 -0.01 -1.03 16.15
N ARG A 167 -1.09 -1.53 16.76
CA ARG A 167 -1.04 -2.74 17.61
C ARG A 167 -0.89 -4.03 16.78
N TRP A 168 -0.94 -3.90 15.46
CA TRP A 168 -0.76 -4.90 14.42
C TRP A 168 0.04 -4.26 13.27
N LEU A 169 0.44 -5.04 12.27
CA LEU A 169 0.95 -4.52 11.02
C LEU A 169 -0.20 -4.34 10.04
N GLU A 170 -0.38 -3.13 9.55
CA GLU A 170 -1.37 -2.83 8.52
C GLU A 170 -0.67 -2.74 7.16
N ILE A 171 -0.98 -3.68 6.28
CA ILE A 171 -0.46 -3.77 4.91
C ILE A 171 -1.36 -2.95 4.00
N ARG A 172 -0.76 -1.98 3.30
CA ARG A 172 -1.50 -0.92 2.58
C ARG A 172 -1.14 -0.83 1.11
N TYR A 173 -0.28 -1.70 0.60
CA TYR A 173 0.22 -1.58 -0.78
C TYR A 173 -0.59 -2.33 -1.84
N LEU A 174 -1.66 -3.06 -1.49
CA LEU A 174 -2.45 -3.81 -2.46
C LEU A 174 -3.51 -2.94 -3.12
N ASP A 175 -3.66 -3.04 -4.43
CA ASP A 175 -4.87 -2.58 -5.11
C ASP A 175 -6.06 -3.46 -4.70
N SER A 176 -7.28 -2.97 -4.91
CA SER A 176 -8.46 -3.84 -4.85
C SER A 176 -8.40 -4.81 -6.03
N VAL A 177 -8.63 -6.10 -5.76
CA VAL A 177 -8.68 -7.15 -6.79
C VAL A 177 -10.06 -7.85 -6.76
N PRO A 178 -10.44 -8.57 -7.83
CA PRO A 178 -11.75 -9.23 -7.91
C PRO A 178 -12.04 -10.24 -6.78
N ASP A 179 -13.33 -10.50 -6.55
CA ASP A 179 -13.86 -11.44 -5.53
C ASP A 179 -13.28 -12.85 -5.64
N THR A 180 -12.97 -13.28 -6.86
CA THR A 180 -12.42 -14.61 -7.17
C THR A 180 -10.94 -14.75 -6.79
N ILE A 181 -10.21 -13.63 -6.64
CA ILE A 181 -8.74 -13.64 -6.48
C ILE A 181 -8.30 -13.06 -5.14
N TRP A 182 -9.03 -12.11 -4.54
CA TRP A 182 -8.57 -11.49 -3.28
C TRP A 182 -8.33 -12.48 -2.14
N PRO A 183 -9.10 -13.59 -1.98
CA PRO A 183 -8.81 -14.55 -0.92
C PRO A 183 -7.43 -15.17 -1.08
N ALA A 184 -7.03 -15.53 -2.30
CA ALA A 184 -5.71 -16.09 -2.59
C ALA A 184 -4.58 -15.06 -2.40
N VAL A 185 -4.78 -13.80 -2.81
CA VAL A 185 -3.80 -12.72 -2.59
C VAL A 185 -3.59 -12.46 -1.10
N ALA A 186 -4.67 -12.39 -0.32
CA ALA A 186 -4.61 -12.18 1.12
C ALA A 186 -3.98 -13.39 1.82
N PHE A 187 -4.39 -14.60 1.45
CA PHE A 187 -3.83 -15.84 1.98
C PHE A 187 -2.34 -15.95 1.69
N THR A 188 -1.90 -15.62 0.47
CA THR A 188 -0.48 -15.60 0.11
C THR A 188 0.31 -14.71 1.05
N LEU A 189 -0.11 -13.46 1.25
CA LEU A 189 0.62 -12.54 2.13
C LEU A 189 0.66 -13.01 3.58
N VAL A 190 -0.48 -13.44 4.12
CA VAL A 190 -0.58 -13.88 5.53
C VAL A 190 0.29 -15.11 5.75
N THR A 191 0.20 -16.11 4.87
CA THR A 191 0.99 -17.34 4.95
C THR A 191 2.49 -17.07 4.87
N LEU A 192 2.93 -16.19 3.97
CA LEU A 192 4.34 -15.82 3.85
C LEU A 192 4.88 -15.05 5.07
N LEU A 193 4.01 -14.49 5.91
CA LEU A 193 4.41 -13.84 7.17
C LEU A 193 4.32 -14.79 8.37
N ASP A 194 3.35 -15.70 8.39
CA ASP A 194 3.01 -16.51 9.57
C ASP A 194 3.57 -17.94 9.54
N GLN A 195 3.75 -18.54 8.35
CA GLN A 195 4.31 -19.89 8.22
C GLN A 195 5.84 -19.80 8.08
N PRO A 196 6.63 -20.37 9.03
CA PRO A 196 8.08 -20.21 9.03
C PRO A 196 8.79 -20.67 7.74
N GLU A 197 8.35 -21.80 7.17
CA GLU A 197 8.93 -22.35 5.93
C GLU A 197 8.62 -21.44 4.72
N ALA A 198 7.37 -21.01 4.59
CA ALA A 198 6.97 -20.06 3.55
C ALA A 198 7.65 -18.70 3.71
N ALA A 199 7.82 -18.21 4.95
CA ALA A 199 8.53 -16.97 5.23
C ALA A 199 10.00 -17.03 4.79
N GLN A 200 10.68 -18.15 5.04
CA GLN A 200 12.06 -18.36 4.59
C GLN A 200 12.17 -18.40 3.06
N ALA A 201 11.20 -19.03 2.40
CA ALA A 201 11.10 -19.02 0.94
C ALA A 201 10.87 -17.59 0.42
N ALA A 202 9.97 -16.83 1.03
CA ALA A 202 9.68 -15.44 0.67
C ALA A 202 10.88 -14.50 0.85
N VAL A 203 11.66 -14.64 1.92
CA VAL A 203 12.91 -13.87 2.12
C VAL A 203 13.84 -14.09 0.92
N SER A 204 14.01 -15.34 0.50
CA SER A 204 14.90 -15.69 -0.61
C SER A 204 14.35 -15.20 -1.96
N ALA A 205 13.04 -15.37 -2.18
CA ALA A 205 12.35 -14.98 -3.41
C ALA A 205 12.34 -13.46 -3.63
N THR A 206 12.16 -12.69 -2.55
CA THR A 206 12.02 -11.23 -2.62
C THR A 206 13.35 -10.48 -2.63
N ALA A 207 14.45 -11.09 -2.20
CA ALA A 207 15.76 -10.44 -2.11
C ALA A 207 16.20 -9.69 -3.39
N PRO A 208 16.00 -10.21 -4.63
CA PRO A 208 16.42 -9.51 -5.86
C PRO A 208 15.56 -8.29 -6.24
N VAL A 209 14.41 -8.13 -5.60
CA VAL A 209 13.39 -7.10 -5.92
C VAL A 209 12.96 -6.29 -4.70
N ALA A 210 13.62 -6.51 -3.55
CA ALA A 210 13.35 -5.75 -2.34
C ALA A 210 13.59 -4.26 -2.60
N GLY A 211 12.59 -3.42 -2.34
CA GLY A 211 12.66 -1.99 -2.60
C GLY A 211 12.29 -1.53 -4.02
N GLU A 212 11.98 -2.44 -4.95
CA GLU A 212 11.59 -2.13 -6.33
C GLU A 212 10.12 -1.66 -6.45
N TRP A 213 9.68 -0.76 -5.58
CA TRP A 213 8.29 -0.30 -5.47
C TRP A 213 7.78 0.35 -6.76
N ASP A 214 8.58 1.25 -7.35
CA ASP A 214 8.26 1.98 -8.58
C ASP A 214 8.20 1.03 -9.78
N LEU A 215 9.17 0.12 -9.89
CA LEU A 215 9.22 -0.89 -10.93
C LEU A 215 8.02 -1.82 -10.86
N ALA A 216 7.65 -2.29 -9.66
CA ALA A 216 6.48 -3.13 -9.46
C ALA A 216 5.18 -2.44 -9.88
N ALA A 217 5.00 -1.18 -9.51
CA ALA A 217 3.82 -0.42 -9.91
C ALA A 217 3.76 -0.16 -11.42
N ARG A 218 4.92 0.10 -12.05
CA ARG A 218 5.00 0.42 -13.49
C ARG A 218 4.88 -0.83 -14.37
N ALA A 219 5.73 -1.82 -14.15
CA ALA A 219 5.90 -2.98 -15.02
C ALA A 219 5.16 -4.23 -14.51
N GLY A 220 4.94 -4.35 -13.19
CA GLY A 220 4.32 -5.52 -12.59
C GLY A 220 5.06 -6.82 -12.96
N LEU A 221 4.29 -7.85 -13.26
CA LEU A 221 4.81 -9.19 -13.59
C LEU A 221 5.40 -9.30 -15.02
N ALA A 222 5.39 -8.21 -15.79
CA ALA A 222 6.17 -8.14 -17.02
C ALA A 222 7.69 -8.07 -16.75
N ASP A 223 8.10 -7.63 -15.55
CA ASP A 223 9.49 -7.76 -15.11
C ASP A 223 9.79 -9.21 -14.68
N PRO A 224 10.82 -9.87 -15.25
CA PRO A 224 11.07 -11.28 -15.01
C PRO A 224 11.53 -11.58 -13.58
N ARG A 225 12.15 -10.62 -12.87
CA ARG A 225 12.57 -10.80 -11.47
C ARG A 225 11.35 -10.77 -10.55
N LEU A 226 10.46 -9.79 -10.75
CA LEU A 226 9.20 -9.70 -10.00
C LEU A 226 8.31 -10.92 -10.26
N ARG A 227 8.24 -11.38 -11.51
CA ARG A 227 7.52 -12.60 -11.87
C ARG A 227 8.09 -13.83 -11.17
N ALA A 228 9.41 -14.01 -11.19
CA ALA A 228 10.05 -15.14 -10.53
C ALA A 228 9.79 -15.13 -9.01
N ALA A 229 9.90 -13.95 -8.37
CA ALA A 229 9.59 -13.79 -6.96
C ALA A 229 8.11 -14.11 -6.66
N ALA A 230 7.19 -13.63 -7.50
CA ALA A 230 5.76 -13.86 -7.37
C ALA A 230 5.40 -15.35 -7.47
N VAL A 231 5.91 -16.06 -8.48
CA VAL A 231 5.68 -17.50 -8.65
C VAL A 231 6.18 -18.26 -7.41
N GLN A 232 7.40 -17.99 -6.96
CA GLN A 232 7.96 -18.65 -5.76
C GLN A 232 7.13 -18.37 -4.50
N CYS A 233 6.72 -17.12 -4.29
CA CYS A 233 5.89 -16.71 -3.16
C CYS A 233 4.51 -17.39 -3.17
N VAL A 234 3.83 -17.39 -4.32
CA VAL A 234 2.50 -18.01 -4.45
C VAL A 234 2.59 -19.53 -4.32
N SER A 235 3.59 -20.18 -4.92
CA SER A 235 3.82 -21.62 -4.76
C SER A 235 4.04 -22.00 -3.29
N ALA A 236 4.93 -21.29 -2.58
CA ALA A 236 5.19 -21.54 -1.16
C ALA A 236 3.94 -21.35 -0.30
N ALA A 237 3.10 -20.35 -0.61
CA ALA A 237 1.84 -20.19 0.09
C ALA A 237 0.82 -21.30 -0.24
N ALA A 238 0.76 -21.74 -1.50
CA ALA A 238 -0.19 -22.74 -1.97
C ALA A 238 -0.01 -24.10 -1.27
N GLU A 239 1.21 -24.44 -0.82
CA GLU A 239 1.50 -25.65 -0.04
C GLU A 239 0.73 -25.70 1.29
N HIS A 240 0.33 -24.54 1.83
CA HIS A 240 -0.43 -24.42 3.06
C HIS A 240 -1.92 -24.12 2.83
N ALA A 241 -2.36 -23.98 1.57
CA ALA A 241 -3.71 -23.56 1.24
C ALA A 241 -4.76 -24.61 1.65
N PRO A 242 -5.84 -24.19 2.32
CA PRO A 242 -6.96 -25.09 2.59
C PRO A 242 -7.71 -25.41 1.28
N PRO A 243 -8.44 -26.54 1.19
CA PRO A 243 -9.14 -26.95 -0.02
C PRO A 243 -10.07 -25.89 -0.62
N GLU A 244 -10.68 -25.06 0.22
CA GLU A 244 -11.58 -23.97 -0.18
C GLU A 244 -10.89 -22.86 -0.97
N LEU A 245 -9.56 -22.75 -0.88
CA LEU A 245 -8.75 -21.78 -1.62
C LEU A 245 -7.98 -22.41 -2.78
N ALA A 246 -8.09 -23.72 -3.01
CA ALA A 246 -7.28 -24.43 -4.00
C ALA A 246 -7.43 -23.84 -5.41
N ASP A 247 -8.66 -23.60 -5.87
CA ASP A 247 -8.93 -23.04 -7.20
C ASP A 247 -8.41 -21.61 -7.34
N ALA A 248 -8.62 -20.77 -6.31
CA ALA A 248 -8.16 -19.38 -6.32
C ALA A 248 -6.62 -19.29 -6.29
N MET A 249 -5.96 -20.17 -5.54
CA MET A 249 -4.49 -20.27 -5.50
C MET A 249 -3.93 -20.79 -6.83
N ALA A 250 -4.57 -21.79 -7.43
CA ALA A 250 -4.17 -22.31 -8.74
C ALA A 250 -4.30 -21.24 -9.83
N GLY A 251 -5.39 -20.46 -9.83
CA GLY A 251 -5.59 -19.34 -10.73
C GLY A 251 -4.53 -18.25 -10.55
N LEU A 252 -4.29 -17.82 -9.30
CA LEU A 252 -3.27 -16.81 -8.99
C LEU A 252 -1.87 -17.25 -9.42
N LEU A 253 -1.54 -18.54 -9.23
CA LEU A 253 -0.25 -19.11 -9.65
C LEU A 253 -0.13 -19.13 -11.18
N ALA A 254 -1.17 -19.61 -11.88
CA ALA A 254 -1.17 -19.66 -13.34
C ALA A 254 -1.03 -18.25 -13.96
N ASP A 255 -1.71 -17.25 -13.41
CA ASP A 255 -1.56 -15.85 -13.81
C ASP A 255 -0.13 -15.35 -13.56
N ALA A 256 0.43 -15.63 -12.38
CA ALA A 256 1.80 -15.26 -12.07
C ALA A 256 2.81 -15.89 -13.03
N GLU A 257 2.67 -17.18 -13.36
CA GLU A 257 3.51 -17.89 -14.33
C GLU A 257 3.40 -17.29 -15.74
N ALA A 258 2.18 -16.91 -16.14
CA ALA A 258 1.92 -16.22 -17.40
C ALA A 258 2.44 -14.77 -17.42
N GLY A 259 2.89 -14.24 -16.26
CA GLY A 259 3.30 -12.84 -16.12
C GLY A 259 2.12 -11.85 -16.16
N ARG A 260 0.95 -12.31 -15.74
CA ARG A 260 -0.31 -11.58 -15.75
C ARG A 260 -0.79 -11.19 -14.36
N CYS A 261 -1.48 -10.06 -14.27
CA CYS A 261 -2.16 -9.61 -13.06
C CYS A 261 -3.65 -9.30 -13.36
N PRO A 262 -4.50 -9.08 -12.34
CA PRO A 262 -5.94 -8.85 -12.54
C PRO A 262 -6.27 -7.70 -13.50
N GLY A 263 -5.45 -6.64 -13.51
CA GLY A 263 -5.62 -5.51 -14.44
C GLY A 263 -5.45 -5.87 -15.93
N ASP A 264 -4.78 -6.99 -16.25
CA ASP A 264 -4.54 -7.39 -17.64
C ASP A 264 -5.82 -7.90 -18.30
N GLU A 265 -6.66 -8.64 -17.58
CA GLU A 265 -7.95 -9.10 -18.11
C GLU A 265 -8.84 -7.91 -18.48
N PHE A 266 -8.92 -6.89 -17.62
CA PHE A 266 -9.66 -5.67 -17.92
C PHE A 266 -9.06 -4.93 -19.12
N THR A 267 -7.72 -4.90 -19.22
CA THR A 267 -7.02 -4.28 -20.35
C THR A 267 -7.35 -4.98 -21.67
N ASP A 268 -7.36 -6.31 -21.70
CA ASP A 268 -7.71 -7.10 -22.89
C ASP A 268 -9.13 -6.77 -23.36
N ARG A 269 -10.10 -6.73 -22.45
CA ARG A 269 -11.50 -6.36 -22.75
C ARG A 269 -11.63 -4.94 -23.28
N VAL A 270 -10.86 -3.99 -22.74
CA VAL A 270 -10.84 -2.61 -23.23
C VAL A 270 -10.28 -2.54 -24.66
N VAL A 271 -9.24 -3.31 -24.96
CA VAL A 271 -8.65 -3.37 -26.31
C VAL A 271 -9.61 -4.00 -27.31
N GLU A 272 -10.33 -5.06 -26.90
CA GLU A 272 -11.25 -5.79 -27.77
C GLU A 272 -12.58 -5.07 -28.01
N HIS A 273 -13.16 -4.49 -26.96
CA HIS A 273 -14.54 -4.00 -26.96
C HIS A 273 -14.68 -2.49 -26.70
N GLY A 274 -13.59 -1.83 -26.31
CA GLY A 274 -13.60 -0.44 -25.86
C GLY A 274 -14.01 -0.28 -24.39
N ILE A 275 -13.66 0.86 -23.81
CA ILE A 275 -13.87 1.17 -22.38
C ILE A 275 -15.34 1.03 -21.94
N PRO A 276 -16.35 1.59 -22.66
CA PRO A 276 -17.73 1.53 -22.19
C PRO A 276 -18.27 0.09 -22.07
N ALA A 277 -17.91 -0.78 -23.03
CA ALA A 277 -18.32 -2.17 -23.03
C ALA A 277 -17.63 -2.97 -21.91
N ALA A 278 -16.31 -2.80 -21.75
CA ALA A 278 -15.55 -3.45 -20.69
C ALA A 278 -16.07 -3.10 -19.28
N LEU A 279 -16.42 -1.83 -19.04
CA LEU A 279 -17.03 -1.40 -17.77
C LEU A 279 -18.42 -2.02 -17.55
N THR A 280 -19.20 -2.16 -18.62
CA THR A 280 -20.54 -2.77 -18.52
C THR A 280 -20.46 -4.25 -18.19
N GLN A 281 -19.51 -4.97 -18.78
CA GLN A 281 -19.26 -6.39 -18.47
C GLN A 281 -18.80 -6.56 -17.02
N LEU A 282 -17.81 -5.76 -16.59
CA LEU A 282 -17.31 -5.79 -15.21
C LEU A 282 -18.43 -5.54 -14.18
N ALA A 283 -19.32 -4.58 -14.45
CA ALA A 283 -20.45 -4.27 -13.57
C ALA A 283 -21.50 -5.40 -13.50
N LYS A 284 -21.53 -6.30 -14.48
CA LYS A 284 -22.41 -7.47 -14.53
C LYS A 284 -21.77 -8.73 -13.93
N GLY A 285 -20.47 -8.68 -13.61
CA GLY A 285 -19.70 -9.85 -13.17
C GLY A 285 -19.42 -10.86 -14.30
N GLU A 286 -19.45 -10.39 -15.55
CA GLU A 286 -19.05 -11.15 -16.75
C GLU A 286 -17.56 -10.96 -16.99
#